data_AF-A0A1G5KAT6-F1
#
_entry.id   AF-A0A1G5KAT6-F1
#
_cell.length_a   1.000
_cell.length_b   1.000
_cell.length_c   1.000
_cell.angle_alpha   90.00
_cell.angle_beta   90.00
_cell.angle_gamma   90.00
#
_symmetry.space_group_name_H-M   'P 1'
#
loop_
_entity.id
_entity.type
_entity.pdbx_description
1 polymer ?
#
loop_
_entity_poly.entity_id
_entity_poly.type
_entity_poly.pdbx_seq_one_letter_code
_entity_poly.pdbx_strand_id
1 'polypeptide(L)'
;MGGVVDCDTCHNPGLPKLTEIPLPSGMSHPVAGFEAACMTCHQGRASTVTIENAIAGGSDDVINAELRFINPHYSVAAASLLGSTGGLGYQYPNKTYEPRFAHARPVSSCTSCHDPHNLTVAEETCTTCHQTGNSREIRVSRMSYDGSGNLNQGIRRDIDTNRQRLFVLITDYAREVAGTPLVYVNRHPYFFADHNGDGKPDQREGASVSYASWTPRLLKAAYNWKFVGADAGIHVHNPHYALQLLYDSAEDLSNALGRELTDMKR
;
A
#
# COMPACT_ATOMS: atom_id res chain seq x y z
N MET A 1 -22.86 -0.05 0.50
CA MET A 1 -23.29 1.34 0.76
C MET A 1 -22.12 2.25 0.44
N GLY A 2 -22.35 3.41 -0.18
CA GLY A 2 -21.29 4.34 -0.61
C GLY A 2 -21.71 5.80 -0.44
N GLY A 3 -22.17 6.16 0.75
CA GLY A 3 -22.58 7.51 1.13
C GLY A 3 -21.52 8.23 1.99
N VAL A 4 -21.84 9.45 2.42
CA VAL A 4 -21.09 10.16 3.48
C VAL A 4 -21.16 9.31 4.76
N VAL A 5 -20.04 9.17 5.46
CA VAL A 5 -20.03 8.47 6.76
C VAL A 5 -20.87 9.30 7.75
N ASP A 6 -21.91 8.68 8.28
CA ASP A 6 -22.87 9.28 9.20
C ASP A 6 -23.10 8.39 10.43
N CYS A 7 -23.97 8.83 11.34
CA CYS A 7 -24.28 8.09 12.56
C CYS A 7 -24.78 6.67 12.26
N ASP A 8 -25.63 6.52 11.25
CA ASP A 8 -26.22 5.24 10.87
C ASP A 8 -25.17 4.26 10.34
N THR A 9 -24.07 4.73 9.76
CA THR A 9 -22.97 3.87 9.29
C THR A 9 -22.41 2.97 10.40
N CYS A 10 -22.30 3.49 11.63
CA CYS A 10 -21.74 2.78 12.78
C CYS A 10 -22.80 2.31 13.79
N HIS A 11 -23.97 2.97 13.84
CA HIS A 11 -25.06 2.66 14.77
C HIS A 11 -26.22 1.88 14.12
N ASN A 12 -26.08 1.43 12.86
CA ASN A 12 -27.07 0.58 12.23
C ASN A 12 -27.33 -0.68 13.09
N PRO A 13 -28.59 -1.01 13.44
CA PRO A 13 -28.89 -2.21 14.23
C PRO A 13 -28.57 -3.52 13.49
N GLY A 14 -28.32 -3.46 12.18
CA GLY A 14 -27.81 -4.56 11.37
C GLY A 14 -26.30 -4.75 11.45
N LEU A 15 -25.51 -3.74 11.83
CA LEU A 15 -24.06 -3.84 11.89
C LEU A 15 -23.56 -4.96 12.82
N PRO A 16 -24.09 -5.14 14.05
CA PRO A 16 -23.69 -6.25 14.92
C PRO A 16 -24.04 -7.64 14.39
N LYS A 17 -24.88 -7.73 13.35
CA LYS A 17 -25.25 -9.00 12.70
C LYS A 17 -24.25 -9.41 11.62
N LEU A 18 -23.35 -8.51 11.22
CA LEU A 18 -22.26 -8.85 10.30
C LEU A 18 -21.23 -9.69 11.05
N THR A 19 -20.95 -10.86 10.51
CA THR A 19 -19.97 -11.81 11.05
C THR A 19 -18.76 -11.98 10.14
N GLU A 20 -18.85 -11.49 8.91
CA GLU A 20 -17.78 -11.52 7.92
C GLU A 20 -17.91 -10.36 6.92
N ILE A 21 -16.79 -10.00 6.30
CA ILE A 21 -16.75 -9.08 5.14
C ILE A 21 -16.03 -9.75 3.96
N PRO A 22 -16.54 -9.58 2.73
CA PRO A 22 -15.85 -10.03 1.52
C PRO A 22 -14.77 -9.03 1.11
N LEU A 23 -13.58 -9.54 0.79
CA LEU A 23 -12.43 -8.75 0.36
C LEU A 23 -12.28 -8.78 -1.17
N PRO A 24 -11.69 -7.72 -1.78
CA PRO A 24 -11.37 -7.71 -3.22
C PRO A 24 -10.46 -8.84 -3.71
N SER A 25 -9.78 -9.57 -2.81
CA SER A 25 -9.00 -10.76 -3.12
C SER A 25 -9.85 -12.03 -3.34
N GLY A 26 -11.16 -11.96 -3.07
CA GLY A 26 -12.05 -13.13 -3.04
C GLY A 26 -12.04 -13.88 -1.71
N MET A 27 -11.20 -13.49 -0.77
CA MET A 27 -11.20 -14.00 0.60
C MET A 27 -12.29 -13.32 1.45
N SER A 28 -12.71 -13.96 2.54
CA SER A 28 -13.58 -13.36 3.55
C SER A 28 -12.82 -13.18 4.86
N HIS A 29 -13.07 -12.07 5.55
CA HIS A 29 -12.53 -11.84 6.89
C HIS A 29 -13.64 -11.90 7.95
N PRO A 30 -13.53 -12.75 8.98
CA PRO A 30 -14.44 -12.71 10.12
C PRO A 30 -14.34 -11.35 10.83
N VAL A 31 -15.48 -10.75 11.14
CA VAL A 31 -15.55 -9.48 11.88
C VAL A 31 -16.47 -9.61 13.08
N ALA A 32 -16.19 -8.85 14.14
CA ALA A 32 -17.03 -8.75 15.31
C ALA A 32 -17.22 -7.29 15.76
N GLY A 33 -18.46 -6.95 16.08
CA GLY A 33 -18.81 -5.64 16.64
C GLY A 33 -18.42 -4.48 15.72
N PHE A 34 -17.77 -3.47 16.29
CA PHE A 34 -17.48 -2.21 15.59
C PHE A 34 -16.39 -2.31 14.51
N GLU A 35 -15.55 -3.35 14.51
CA GLU A 35 -14.51 -3.48 13.47
C GLU A 35 -15.12 -3.66 12.07
N ALA A 36 -16.34 -4.23 11.99
CA ALA A 36 -17.08 -4.40 10.74
C ALA A 36 -17.31 -3.06 10.03
N ALA A 37 -17.65 -1.99 10.75
CA ALA A 37 -17.86 -0.67 10.16
C ALA A 37 -16.57 -0.11 9.55
N CYS A 38 -15.45 -0.25 10.25
CA CYS A 38 -14.15 0.22 9.77
C CYS A 38 -13.69 -0.59 8.56
N MET A 39 -13.67 -1.92 8.69
CA MET A 39 -13.06 -2.78 7.68
C MET A 39 -13.86 -2.84 6.38
N THR A 40 -15.20 -2.67 6.43
CA THR A 40 -16.05 -2.60 5.22
C THR A 40 -15.58 -1.53 4.23
N CYS A 41 -15.11 -0.38 4.73
CA CYS A 41 -14.67 0.73 3.90
C CYS A 41 -13.15 0.76 3.70
N HIS A 42 -12.37 0.40 4.72
CA HIS A 42 -10.91 0.47 4.70
C HIS A 42 -10.23 -0.79 4.11
N GLN A 43 -10.98 -1.72 3.52
CA GLN A 43 -10.47 -2.91 2.84
C GLN A 43 -9.87 -2.65 1.43
N GLY A 44 -9.93 -1.42 0.94
CA GLY A 44 -9.51 -1.09 -0.42
C GLY A 44 -10.48 -1.60 -1.49
N ARG A 45 -10.10 -1.43 -2.76
CA ARG A 45 -10.95 -1.80 -3.92
C ARG A 45 -10.27 -2.69 -4.96
N ALA A 46 -9.00 -3.03 -4.76
CA ALA A 46 -8.23 -3.88 -5.64
C ALA A 46 -7.35 -4.82 -4.79
N SER A 47 -6.84 -5.85 -5.43
CA SER A 47 -6.01 -6.89 -4.82
C SER A 47 -5.02 -7.46 -5.83
N THR A 48 -4.20 -8.43 -5.40
CA THR A 48 -3.39 -9.25 -6.32
C THR A 48 -4.23 -9.79 -7.48
N VAL A 49 -5.43 -10.30 -7.20
CA VAL A 49 -6.34 -10.87 -8.21
C VAL A 49 -6.74 -9.81 -9.26
N THR A 50 -6.99 -8.58 -8.84
CA THR A 50 -7.31 -7.48 -9.77
C THR A 50 -6.16 -7.20 -10.73
N ILE A 51 -4.92 -7.19 -10.23
CA ILE A 51 -3.73 -6.94 -11.04
C ILE A 51 -3.47 -8.12 -11.98
N GLU A 52 -3.46 -9.36 -11.47
CA GLU A 52 -3.23 -10.59 -12.25
C GLU A 52 -4.24 -10.71 -13.40
N ASN A 53 -5.51 -10.43 -13.15
CA ASN A 53 -6.53 -10.44 -14.22
C ASN A 53 -6.26 -9.39 -15.30
N ALA A 54 -5.78 -8.20 -14.92
CA ALA A 54 -5.52 -7.12 -15.87
C ALA A 54 -4.31 -7.41 -16.76
N ILE A 55 -3.32 -8.14 -16.24
CA ILE A 55 -2.07 -8.44 -16.95
C ILE A 55 -2.03 -9.83 -17.60
N ALA A 56 -3.10 -10.62 -17.43
CA ALA A 56 -3.16 -12.01 -17.86
C ALA A 56 -2.78 -12.16 -19.35
N GLY A 57 -1.84 -13.07 -19.63
CA GLY A 57 -1.35 -13.32 -20.99
C GLY A 57 -0.40 -12.26 -21.55
N GLY A 58 -0.12 -11.18 -20.81
CA GLY A 58 0.88 -10.17 -21.18
C GLY A 58 2.30 -10.57 -20.77
N SER A 59 3.28 -10.25 -21.61
CA SER A 59 4.70 -10.35 -21.24
C SER A 59 5.07 -9.22 -20.28
N ASP A 60 5.86 -9.52 -19.25
CA ASP A 60 6.14 -8.58 -18.15
C ASP A 60 6.66 -7.21 -18.60
N ASP A 61 7.46 -7.17 -19.66
CA ASP A 61 8.18 -5.98 -20.12
C ASP A 61 7.63 -5.40 -21.44
N VAL A 62 6.51 -5.93 -21.94
CA VAL A 62 5.88 -5.45 -23.16
C VAL A 62 4.77 -4.46 -22.82
N ILE A 63 4.78 -3.30 -23.47
CA ILE A 63 3.75 -2.28 -23.31
C ILE A 63 2.42 -2.84 -23.78
N ASN A 64 1.40 -2.71 -22.95
CA ASN A 64 0.02 -3.03 -23.30
C ASN A 64 -0.83 -1.75 -23.25
N ALA A 65 -1.32 -1.33 -24.42
CA ALA A 65 -2.10 -0.11 -24.60
C ALA A 65 -3.49 -0.14 -23.91
N GLU A 66 -3.94 -1.30 -23.43
CA GLU A 66 -5.18 -1.47 -22.67
C GLU A 66 -4.96 -1.28 -21.16
N LEU A 67 -3.73 -1.47 -20.67
CA LEU A 67 -3.42 -1.31 -19.25
C LEU A 67 -3.56 0.15 -18.80
N ARG A 68 -4.15 0.31 -17.63
CA ARG A 68 -4.26 1.59 -16.91
C ARG A 68 -3.82 1.36 -15.47
N PHE A 69 -3.42 2.43 -14.79
CA PHE A 69 -3.12 2.33 -13.37
C PHE A 69 -4.35 1.87 -12.59
N ILE A 70 -4.19 0.78 -11.83
CA ILE A 70 -5.21 0.26 -10.92
C ILE A 70 -4.94 0.85 -9.55
N ASN A 71 -5.88 1.62 -9.01
CA ASN A 71 -5.71 2.28 -7.71
C ASN A 71 -6.31 1.44 -6.58
N PRO A 72 -5.58 1.16 -5.48
CA PRO A 72 -6.08 0.41 -4.32
C PRO A 72 -7.17 1.16 -3.51
N HIS A 73 -7.45 2.42 -3.87
CA HIS A 73 -8.26 3.42 -3.17
C HIS A 73 -7.52 4.14 -2.03
N TYR A 74 -8.12 5.20 -1.48
CA TYR A 74 -7.44 6.21 -0.65
C TYR A 74 -7.19 5.82 0.81
N SER A 75 -7.84 4.77 1.30
CA SER A 75 -7.72 4.39 2.70
C SER A 75 -7.82 2.87 2.82
N VAL A 76 -6.66 2.26 3.08
CA VAL A 76 -6.45 0.82 3.00
C VAL A 76 -6.00 0.24 4.35
N ALA A 77 -6.33 0.90 5.47
CA ALA A 77 -5.88 0.51 6.80
C ALA A 77 -6.24 -0.94 7.17
N ALA A 78 -7.47 -1.39 6.87
CA ALA A 78 -7.86 -2.77 7.11
C ALA A 78 -7.11 -3.72 6.17
N ALA A 79 -6.94 -3.34 4.91
CA ALA A 79 -6.18 -4.12 3.94
C ALA A 79 -4.70 -4.29 4.33
N SER A 80 -4.05 -3.22 4.83
CA SER A 80 -2.71 -3.27 5.40
C SER A 80 -2.66 -4.21 6.60
N LEU A 81 -3.56 -4.01 7.57
CA LEU A 81 -3.62 -4.79 8.81
C LEU A 81 -3.73 -6.28 8.52
N LEU A 82 -4.57 -6.68 7.57
CA LEU A 82 -4.81 -8.08 7.22
C LEU A 82 -3.62 -8.75 6.50
N GLY A 83 -2.70 -7.97 5.91
CA GLY A 83 -1.52 -8.51 5.25
C GLY A 83 -1.85 -9.64 4.27
N SER A 84 -1.13 -10.75 4.36
CA SER A 84 -1.33 -11.92 3.50
C SER A 84 -2.64 -12.67 3.72
N THR A 85 -3.25 -12.56 4.90
CA THR A 85 -4.60 -13.13 5.12
C THR A 85 -5.68 -12.35 4.38
N GLY A 86 -5.40 -11.10 4.00
CA GLY A 86 -6.29 -10.27 3.19
C GLY A 86 -5.92 -10.25 1.70
N GLY A 87 -4.64 -10.34 1.34
CA GLY A 87 -4.21 -10.45 -0.06
C GLY A 87 -4.40 -9.18 -0.91
N LEU A 88 -4.46 -8.01 -0.27
CA LEU A 88 -4.83 -6.75 -0.95
C LEU A 88 -3.65 -5.98 -1.56
N GLY A 89 -2.45 -6.17 -1.04
CA GLY A 89 -1.22 -5.79 -1.77
C GLY A 89 -1.00 -6.74 -2.95
N TYR A 90 -0.20 -6.36 -3.95
CA TYR A 90 0.23 -7.29 -4.99
C TYR A 90 1.33 -8.18 -4.43
N GLN A 91 1.02 -9.46 -4.28
CA GLN A 91 1.91 -10.47 -3.73
C GLN A 91 2.53 -11.26 -4.87
N TYR A 92 3.85 -11.18 -5.00
CA TYR A 92 4.58 -11.86 -6.05
C TYR A 92 4.51 -13.39 -5.87
N PRO A 93 4.41 -14.16 -6.97
CA PRO A 93 4.39 -15.62 -6.90
C PRO A 93 5.59 -16.18 -6.16
N ASN A 94 5.39 -17.29 -5.43
CA ASN A 94 6.42 -17.99 -4.67
C ASN A 94 7.11 -17.16 -3.57
N LYS A 95 6.51 -16.04 -3.14
CA LYS A 95 6.95 -15.25 -1.99
C LYS A 95 5.99 -15.45 -0.81
N THR A 96 6.53 -15.40 0.40
CA THR A 96 5.74 -15.42 1.63
C THR A 96 5.60 -14.01 2.18
N TYR A 97 4.39 -13.66 2.59
CA TYR A 97 4.05 -12.35 3.11
C TYR A 97 3.50 -12.44 4.53
N GLU A 98 3.81 -11.41 5.33
CA GLU A 98 3.35 -11.28 6.71
C GLU A 98 1.81 -11.33 6.75
N PRO A 99 1.21 -12.21 7.57
CA PRO A 99 -0.23 -12.31 7.72
C PRO A 99 -0.81 -11.10 8.46
N ARG A 100 -2.05 -11.22 8.96
CA ARG A 100 -2.65 -10.18 9.80
C ARG A 100 -1.71 -9.85 10.95
N PHE A 101 -1.34 -8.58 11.07
CA PHE A 101 -0.53 -8.13 12.18
C PHE A 101 -1.39 -8.02 13.44
N ALA A 102 -0.98 -8.73 14.49
CA ALA A 102 -1.69 -8.72 15.77
C ALA A 102 -0.92 -7.86 16.78
N HIS A 103 -1.48 -6.69 17.09
CA HIS A 103 -0.99 -5.92 18.23
C HIS A 103 -1.35 -6.60 19.55
N ALA A 104 -0.52 -6.38 20.57
CA ALA A 104 -0.75 -6.91 21.91
C ALA A 104 -2.00 -6.30 22.56
N ARG A 105 -2.72 -7.09 23.36
CA ARG A 105 -3.81 -6.57 24.19
C ARG A 105 -3.26 -5.56 25.21
N PRO A 106 -3.99 -4.46 25.52
CA PRO A 106 -5.37 -4.15 25.10
C PRO A 106 -5.50 -3.51 23.71
N VAL A 107 -4.39 -3.19 23.04
CA VAL A 107 -4.35 -2.45 21.77
C VAL A 107 -4.58 -3.39 20.58
N SER A 108 -5.73 -4.03 20.47
CA SER A 108 -5.94 -5.12 19.48
C SER A 108 -7.08 -4.90 18.49
N SER A 109 -7.73 -3.74 18.53
CA SER A 109 -8.85 -3.36 17.66
C SER A 109 -8.69 -1.94 17.11
N CYS A 110 -9.46 -1.59 16.08
CA CYS A 110 -9.45 -0.24 15.52
C CYS A 110 -9.76 0.81 16.60
N THR A 111 -10.79 0.56 17.42
CA THR A 111 -11.27 1.46 18.46
C THR A 111 -10.44 1.46 19.73
N SER A 112 -9.47 0.55 19.88
CA SER A 112 -8.50 0.62 20.99
C SER A 112 -7.40 1.67 20.75
N CYS A 113 -7.29 2.21 19.54
CA CYS A 113 -6.38 3.32 19.21
C CYS A 113 -7.11 4.53 18.65
N HIS A 114 -8.10 4.31 17.77
CA HIS A 114 -8.80 5.39 17.08
C HIS A 114 -10.10 5.75 17.81
N ASP A 115 -10.30 7.04 18.02
CA ASP A 115 -11.60 7.57 18.40
C ASP A 115 -12.62 7.28 17.26
N PRO A 116 -13.75 6.62 17.54
CA PRO A 116 -14.70 6.22 16.50
C PRO A 116 -15.45 7.38 15.85
N HIS A 117 -15.44 8.58 16.44
CA HIS A 117 -16.16 9.75 15.94
C HIS A 117 -15.26 10.74 15.18
N ASN A 118 -13.95 10.74 15.44
CA ASN A 118 -13.02 11.67 14.78
C ASN A 118 -11.71 11.04 14.27
N LEU A 119 -11.49 9.74 14.53
CA LEU A 119 -10.32 8.94 14.12
C LEU A 119 -8.98 9.39 14.70
N THR A 120 -8.97 10.33 15.65
CA THR A 120 -7.76 10.73 16.39
C THR A 120 -7.19 9.51 17.12
N VAL A 121 -5.86 9.38 17.06
CA VAL A 121 -5.15 8.28 17.70
C VAL A 121 -4.86 8.62 19.16
N ALA A 122 -5.20 7.72 20.08
CA ALA A 122 -4.85 7.80 21.50
C ALA A 122 -3.37 7.41 21.71
N GLU A 123 -2.45 8.33 21.40
CA GLU A 123 -1.00 8.10 21.47
C GLU A 123 -0.51 7.66 22.87
N GLU A 124 -1.17 8.12 23.93
CA GLU A 124 -0.83 7.75 25.31
C GLU A 124 -0.91 6.23 25.53
N THR A 125 -1.85 5.54 24.87
CA THR A 125 -2.01 4.09 25.01
C THR A 125 -0.75 3.33 24.59
N CYS A 126 0.00 3.84 23.61
CA CYS A 126 1.24 3.21 23.14
C CYS A 126 2.33 3.17 24.23
N THR A 127 2.33 4.14 25.16
CA THR A 127 3.36 4.27 26.22
C THR A 127 3.30 3.14 27.26
N THR A 128 2.21 2.35 27.25
CA THR A 128 2.09 1.14 28.07
C THR A 128 3.18 0.10 27.74
N CYS A 129 3.63 0.06 26.48
CA CYS A 129 4.62 -0.92 26.01
C CYS A 129 5.82 -0.28 25.29
N HIS A 130 5.68 0.95 24.81
CA HIS A 130 6.73 1.66 24.06
C HIS A 130 7.23 2.87 24.85
N GLN A 131 8.47 3.28 24.59
CA GLN A 131 9.10 4.41 25.30
C GLN A 131 8.49 5.78 24.93
N THR A 132 7.73 5.85 23.83
CA THR A 132 7.11 7.07 23.30
C THR A 132 5.71 6.76 22.80
N GLY A 133 4.80 7.73 22.90
CA GLY A 133 3.45 7.66 22.32
C GLY A 133 3.44 7.92 20.82
N ASN A 134 4.50 8.57 20.30
CA ASN A 134 4.61 8.90 18.89
C ASN A 134 4.88 7.64 18.06
N SER A 135 3.84 7.11 17.41
CA SER A 135 3.93 5.91 16.58
C SER A 135 5.02 5.96 15.49
N ARG A 136 5.40 7.17 15.04
CA ARG A 136 6.41 7.37 13.99
C ARG A 136 7.84 7.11 14.48
N GLU A 137 8.05 7.15 15.79
CA GLU A 137 9.33 6.89 16.45
C GLU A 137 9.44 5.45 16.97
N ILE A 138 8.32 4.72 17.01
CA ILE A 138 8.30 3.34 17.49
C ILE A 138 8.96 2.40 16.48
N ARG A 139 9.83 1.53 16.99
CA ARG A 139 10.48 0.46 16.24
C ARG A 139 10.11 -0.89 16.83
N VAL A 140 9.60 -1.77 15.97
CA VAL A 140 9.17 -3.13 16.33
C VAL A 140 10.08 -4.23 15.74
N SER A 141 11.19 -3.84 15.11
CA SER A 141 12.18 -4.75 14.53
C SER A 141 13.59 -4.48 15.08
N ARG A 142 14.41 -5.53 15.15
CA ARG A 142 15.84 -5.46 15.49
C ARG A 142 16.74 -5.29 14.27
N MET A 143 16.15 -5.19 13.08
CA MET A 143 16.83 -5.01 11.81
C MET A 143 16.48 -3.65 11.21
N SER A 144 17.46 -3.03 10.53
CA SER A 144 17.21 -1.92 9.59
C SER A 144 16.98 -2.52 8.21
N TYR A 145 15.87 -2.14 7.59
CA TYR A 145 15.45 -2.62 6.27
C TYR A 145 15.80 -1.64 5.14
N ASP A 146 16.28 -0.46 5.49
CA ASP A 146 16.66 0.61 4.57
C ASP A 146 18.18 0.74 4.37
N GLY A 147 18.96 -0.24 4.84
CA GLY A 147 20.41 -0.26 4.64
C GLY A 147 21.18 0.76 5.49
N SER A 148 20.49 1.63 6.25
CA SER A 148 21.14 2.64 7.10
C SER A 148 21.87 2.04 8.30
N GLY A 149 21.45 0.85 8.74
CA GLY A 149 21.89 0.26 10.01
C GLY A 149 21.39 1.01 11.25
N ASN A 150 20.61 2.08 11.08
CA ASN A 150 20.16 2.92 12.20
C ASN A 150 18.94 2.28 12.89
N LEU A 151 19.14 1.80 14.11
CA LEU A 151 18.08 1.24 14.94
C LEU A 151 17.45 2.26 15.91
N ASN A 152 17.96 3.49 15.95
CA ASN A 152 17.48 4.56 16.84
C ASN A 152 16.34 5.40 16.23
N GLN A 153 15.81 5.00 15.07
CA GLN A 153 14.66 5.62 14.43
C GLN A 153 13.41 4.74 14.58
N GLY A 154 12.22 5.23 14.21
CA GLY A 154 11.02 4.38 14.09
C GLY A 154 11.02 3.56 12.80
N ILE A 155 10.30 2.43 12.76
CA ILE A 155 10.27 1.54 11.59
C ILE A 155 9.67 2.21 10.34
N ARG A 156 8.87 3.26 10.57
CA ARG A 156 8.31 4.12 9.53
C ARG A 156 9.38 4.73 8.63
N ARG A 157 10.56 5.07 9.16
CA ARG A 157 11.66 5.62 8.36
C ARG A 157 12.13 4.62 7.32
N ASP A 158 12.24 3.34 7.68
CA ASP A 158 12.66 2.31 6.75
C ASP A 158 11.65 2.15 5.60
N ILE A 159 10.34 2.19 5.92
CA ILE A 159 9.26 2.15 4.92
C ILE A 159 9.30 3.38 4.01
N ASP A 160 9.42 4.59 4.56
CA ASP A 160 9.48 5.83 3.79
C ASP A 160 10.68 5.83 2.82
N THR A 161 11.86 5.42 3.29
CA THR A 161 13.08 5.33 2.47
C THR A 161 12.93 4.28 1.36
N ASN A 162 12.44 3.08 1.70
CA ASN A 162 12.24 2.01 0.73
C ASN A 162 11.16 2.36 -0.31
N ARG A 163 10.13 3.10 0.08
CA ARG A 163 9.11 3.62 -0.84
C ARG A 163 9.66 4.67 -1.79
N GLN A 164 10.59 5.52 -1.34
CA GLN A 164 11.29 6.48 -2.21
C GLN A 164 12.18 5.74 -3.22
N ARG A 165 12.95 4.74 -2.78
CA ARG A 165 13.78 3.91 -3.66
C ARG A 165 12.96 3.17 -4.72
N LEU A 166 11.84 2.55 -4.30
CA LEU A 166 10.92 1.92 -5.25
C LEU A 166 10.40 2.93 -6.28
N PHE A 167 10.12 4.17 -5.89
CA PHE A 167 9.69 5.19 -6.86
C PHE A 167 10.77 5.52 -7.88
N VAL A 168 12.04 5.62 -7.46
CA VAL A 168 13.17 5.80 -8.37
C VAL A 168 13.26 4.65 -9.38
N LEU A 169 13.14 3.40 -8.91
CA LEU A 169 13.13 2.22 -9.79
C LEU A 169 11.94 2.22 -10.75
N ILE A 170 10.75 2.65 -10.30
CA ILE A 170 9.56 2.82 -11.14
C ILE A 170 9.85 3.83 -12.26
N THR A 171 10.43 4.99 -11.93
CA THR A 171 10.75 6.03 -12.94
C THR A 171 11.86 5.60 -13.89
N ASP A 172 12.87 4.88 -13.41
CA ASP A 172 13.96 4.36 -14.23
C ASP A 172 13.48 3.27 -15.18
N TYR A 173 12.69 2.32 -14.68
CA TYR A 173 12.07 1.28 -15.51
C TYR A 173 11.16 1.89 -16.59
N ALA A 174 10.33 2.86 -16.21
CA ALA A 174 9.45 3.55 -17.15
C ALA A 174 10.24 4.20 -18.31
N ARG A 175 11.38 4.85 -17.99
CA ARG A 175 12.27 5.47 -18.98
C ARG A 175 13.02 4.45 -19.83
N GLU A 176 13.65 3.45 -19.20
CA GLU A 176 14.66 2.59 -19.85
C GLU A 176 14.05 1.34 -20.51
N VAL A 177 12.97 0.79 -19.93
CA VAL A 177 12.32 -0.42 -20.44
C VAL A 177 11.03 -0.07 -21.18
N ALA A 178 10.15 0.73 -20.55
CA ALA A 178 8.89 1.13 -21.19
C ALA A 178 9.06 2.32 -22.17
N GLY A 179 10.25 2.91 -22.25
CA GLY A 179 10.57 3.98 -23.21
C GLY A 179 9.80 5.29 -23.02
N THR A 180 9.09 5.47 -21.91
CA THR A 180 8.34 6.69 -21.60
C THR A 180 8.50 7.00 -20.12
N PRO A 181 9.17 8.09 -19.73
CA PRO A 181 9.23 8.49 -18.34
C PRO A 181 7.85 8.88 -17.79
N LEU A 182 7.69 8.73 -16.48
CA LEU A 182 6.44 9.02 -15.78
C LEU A 182 6.67 9.94 -14.59
N VAL A 183 5.60 10.64 -14.22
CA VAL A 183 5.50 11.40 -12.97
C VAL A 183 4.23 11.03 -12.22
N TYR A 184 4.32 10.95 -10.89
CA TYR A 184 3.16 10.82 -10.02
C TYR A 184 2.64 12.19 -9.56
N VAL A 185 1.33 12.39 -9.61
CA VAL A 185 0.65 13.49 -8.95
C VAL A 185 -0.53 12.98 -8.16
N ASN A 186 -0.82 13.57 -6.99
CA ASN A 186 -1.93 13.16 -6.14
C ASN A 186 -3.31 13.62 -6.66
N ARG A 187 -3.62 13.34 -7.93
CA ARG A 187 -4.92 13.54 -8.57
C ARG A 187 -5.12 12.48 -9.64
N HIS A 188 -6.35 11.99 -9.83
CA HIS A 188 -6.65 11.05 -10.91
C HIS A 188 -6.20 11.58 -12.29
N PRO A 189 -5.58 10.75 -13.16
CA PRO A 189 -5.30 9.30 -13.02
C PRO A 189 -3.98 8.94 -12.33
N TYR A 190 -3.41 9.85 -11.56
CA TYR A 190 -2.24 9.72 -10.68
C TYR A 190 -0.89 9.66 -11.37
N PHE A 191 -0.81 9.01 -12.53
CA PHE A 191 0.43 8.88 -13.29
C PHE A 191 0.28 9.54 -14.66
N PHE A 192 1.25 10.37 -14.99
CA PHE A 192 1.29 11.17 -16.21
C PHE A 192 2.59 10.95 -16.95
N ALA A 193 2.59 11.17 -18.26
CA ALA A 193 3.81 11.18 -19.05
C ALA A 193 4.65 12.42 -18.69
N ASP A 194 5.97 12.24 -18.69
CA ASP A 194 6.98 13.26 -18.41
C ASP A 194 8.14 13.09 -19.41
N HIS A 195 7.84 13.25 -20.71
CA HIS A 195 8.83 12.98 -21.77
C HIS A 195 10.05 13.88 -21.69
N ASN A 196 9.90 15.10 -21.17
CA ASN A 196 10.99 16.05 -21.02
C ASN A 196 11.78 15.88 -19.70
N GLY A 197 11.30 15.04 -18.77
CA GLY A 197 11.97 14.74 -17.51
C GLY A 197 12.01 15.93 -16.54
N ASP A 198 11.05 16.86 -16.63
CA ASP A 198 11.00 18.05 -15.77
C ASP A 198 10.27 17.83 -14.44
N GLY A 199 9.76 16.61 -14.22
CA GLY A 199 9.03 16.22 -13.02
C GLY A 199 7.60 16.78 -12.99
N LYS A 200 7.04 17.18 -14.14
CA LYS A 200 5.66 17.66 -14.26
C LYS A 200 4.93 16.90 -15.37
N PRO A 201 3.60 16.77 -15.26
CA PRO A 201 2.81 16.19 -16.33
C PRO A 201 2.94 17.00 -17.61
N ASP A 202 3.32 16.32 -18.70
CA ASP A 202 3.28 16.88 -20.05
C ASP A 202 1.88 17.44 -20.36
N GLN A 203 1.84 18.50 -21.16
CA GLN A 203 0.60 19.13 -21.60
C GLN A 203 0.39 18.90 -23.10
N ARG A 204 -0.84 18.53 -23.47
CA ARG A 204 -1.29 18.48 -24.86
C ARG A 204 -2.69 19.09 -24.93
N GLU A 205 -2.88 20.06 -25.82
CA GLU A 205 -4.18 20.74 -26.00
C GLU A 205 -4.79 21.29 -24.71
N GLY A 206 -3.94 21.76 -23.79
CA GLY A 206 -4.37 22.33 -22.50
C GLY A 206 -4.74 21.30 -21.42
N ALA A 207 -4.46 20.01 -21.63
CA ALA A 207 -4.69 18.96 -20.66
C ALA A 207 -3.42 18.14 -20.37
N SER A 208 -3.30 17.64 -19.13
CA SER A 208 -2.21 16.75 -18.75
C SER A 208 -2.30 15.40 -19.45
N VAL A 209 -1.19 14.93 -20.02
CA VAL A 209 -1.11 13.65 -20.71
C VAL A 209 -0.97 12.51 -19.71
N SER A 210 -1.98 11.65 -19.65
CA SER A 210 -1.97 10.46 -18.77
C SER A 210 -0.90 9.46 -19.22
N TYR A 211 -0.30 8.75 -18.26
CA TYR A 211 0.67 7.72 -18.59
C TYR A 211 -0.01 6.51 -19.24
N ALA A 212 0.47 6.10 -20.42
CA ALA A 212 -0.12 5.03 -21.23
C ALA A 212 0.82 3.85 -21.53
N SER A 213 2.13 3.99 -21.29
CA SER A 213 3.14 2.97 -21.61
C SER A 213 3.26 1.90 -20.51
N TRP A 214 2.11 1.44 -19.98
CA TRP A 214 2.09 0.45 -18.91
C TRP A 214 2.53 -0.92 -19.42
N THR A 215 3.46 -1.54 -18.70
CA THR A 215 3.78 -2.97 -18.79
C THR A 215 3.20 -3.68 -17.57
N PRO A 216 2.96 -5.00 -17.62
CA PRO A 216 2.57 -5.77 -16.45
C PRO A 216 3.49 -5.56 -15.25
N ARG A 217 4.82 -5.57 -15.44
CA ARG A 217 5.80 -5.38 -14.36
C ARG A 217 5.66 -4.01 -13.69
N LEU A 218 5.56 -2.95 -14.50
CA LEU A 218 5.41 -1.59 -14.00
C LEU A 218 4.10 -1.40 -13.22
N LEU A 219 3.01 -2.04 -13.67
CA LEU A 219 1.72 -1.98 -13.00
C LEU A 219 1.77 -2.62 -11.60
N LYS A 220 2.41 -3.80 -11.46
CA LYS A 220 2.60 -4.49 -10.18
C LYS A 220 3.34 -3.60 -9.17
N ALA A 221 4.47 -3.04 -9.58
CA ALA A 221 5.31 -2.20 -8.72
C ALA A 221 4.63 -0.86 -8.36
N ALA A 222 4.00 -0.18 -9.33
CA ALA A 222 3.27 1.06 -9.09
C ALA A 222 2.08 0.85 -8.15
N TYR A 223 1.39 -0.30 -8.26
CA TYR A 223 0.30 -0.68 -7.36
C TYR A 223 0.80 -0.79 -5.91
N ASN A 224 1.86 -1.55 -5.67
CA ASN A 224 2.43 -1.71 -4.32
C ASN A 224 2.95 -0.39 -3.74
N TRP A 225 3.63 0.42 -4.54
CA TRP A 225 4.08 1.75 -4.11
C TRP A 225 2.91 2.66 -3.68
N LYS A 226 1.79 2.61 -4.42
CA LYS A 226 0.58 3.37 -4.07
C LYS A 226 -0.12 2.78 -2.86
N PHE A 227 -0.24 1.45 -2.78
CA PHE A 227 -0.86 0.73 -1.66
C PHE A 227 -0.19 1.08 -0.33
N VAL A 228 1.14 0.95 -0.26
CA VAL A 228 1.92 1.28 0.95
C VAL A 228 1.80 2.76 1.31
N GLY A 229 1.65 3.65 0.32
CA GLY A 229 1.45 5.08 0.55
C GLY A 229 0.01 5.50 0.84
N ALA A 230 -0.98 4.61 0.67
CA ALA A 230 -2.40 4.92 0.86
C ALA A 230 -2.86 4.71 2.32
N ASP A 231 -2.03 4.08 3.15
CA ASP A 231 -2.26 3.94 4.59
C ASP A 231 -1.20 4.72 5.37
N ALA A 232 -1.62 5.85 5.95
CA ALA A 232 -0.74 6.70 6.75
C ALA A 232 -0.24 6.00 8.04
N GLY A 233 -0.95 4.96 8.48
CA GLY A 233 -0.65 4.16 9.66
C GLY A 233 0.01 2.82 9.34
N ILE A 234 0.48 2.57 8.11
CA ILE A 234 0.98 1.24 7.71
C ILE A 234 2.17 0.76 8.56
N HIS A 235 2.96 1.70 9.09
CA HIS A 235 4.07 1.41 10.03
C HIS A 235 3.60 0.87 11.38
N VAL A 236 2.32 1.07 11.71
CA VAL A 236 1.64 0.49 12.87
C VAL A 236 0.86 -0.74 12.41
N HIS A 237 0.01 -0.59 11.39
CA HIS A 237 -0.93 -1.64 10.99
C HIS A 237 -0.26 -2.91 10.52
N ASN A 238 0.81 -2.85 9.72
CA ASN A 238 1.58 -4.04 9.30
C ASN A 238 2.93 -3.65 8.65
N PRO A 239 3.94 -3.25 9.45
CA PRO A 239 5.19 -2.73 8.90
C PRO A 239 5.96 -3.78 8.09
N HIS A 240 5.98 -5.05 8.51
CA HIS A 240 6.71 -6.10 7.79
C HIS A 240 6.06 -6.44 6.45
N TYR A 241 4.72 -6.49 6.38
CA TYR A 241 4.02 -6.67 5.11
C TYR A 241 4.36 -5.54 4.12
N ALA A 242 4.37 -4.29 4.59
CA ALA A 242 4.74 -3.15 3.75
C ALA A 242 6.17 -3.26 3.22
N LEU A 243 7.13 -3.61 4.09
CA LEU A 243 8.53 -3.78 3.71
C LEU A 243 8.73 -4.90 2.68
N GLN A 244 8.02 -6.02 2.83
CA GLN A 244 8.05 -7.13 1.87
C GLN A 244 7.49 -6.73 0.50
N LEU A 245 6.35 -6.02 0.46
CA LEU A 245 5.78 -5.52 -0.79
C LEU A 245 6.74 -4.55 -1.51
N LEU A 246 7.36 -3.64 -0.75
CA LEU A 246 8.33 -2.69 -1.30
C LEU A 246 9.58 -3.40 -1.82
N TYR A 247 10.11 -4.35 -1.05
CA TYR A 247 11.30 -5.11 -1.42
C TYR A 247 11.06 -5.93 -2.69
N ASP A 248 10.00 -6.74 -2.73
CA ASP A 248 9.75 -7.63 -3.87
C ASP A 248 9.43 -6.83 -5.15
N SER A 249 8.73 -5.69 -5.04
CA SER A 249 8.56 -4.78 -6.18
C SER A 249 9.86 -4.13 -6.64
N ALA A 250 10.76 -3.80 -5.72
CA ALA A 250 12.06 -3.23 -6.07
C ALA A 250 12.97 -4.29 -6.71
N GLU A 251 12.99 -5.52 -6.19
CA GLU A 251 13.71 -6.66 -6.74
C GLU A 251 13.26 -6.95 -8.18
N ASP A 252 11.94 -6.98 -8.40
CA ASP A 252 11.32 -7.23 -9.70
C ASP A 252 11.71 -6.20 -10.76
N LEU A 253 11.74 -4.91 -10.41
CA LEU A 253 12.19 -3.83 -11.31
C LEU A 253 13.71 -3.81 -11.50
N SER A 254 14.48 -4.01 -10.44
CA SER A 254 15.96 -4.04 -10.50
C SER A 254 16.46 -5.17 -11.40
N ASN A 255 15.85 -6.35 -11.33
CA ASN A 255 16.18 -7.48 -12.21
C ASN A 255 15.97 -7.13 -13.69
N ALA A 256 14.85 -6.50 -14.04
CA ALA A 256 14.57 -6.09 -15.42
C ALA A 256 15.50 -4.97 -15.92
N LEU A 257 15.99 -4.12 -15.00
CA LEU A 257 16.99 -3.10 -15.28
C LEU A 257 18.43 -3.64 -15.32
N GLY A 258 18.65 -4.91 -14.97
CA GLY A 258 20.00 -5.49 -14.85
C GLY A 258 20.82 -4.89 -13.72
N ARG A 259 20.18 -4.47 -12.61
CA ARG A 259 20.80 -3.80 -11.47
C ARG A 259 20.72 -4.68 -10.22
N GLU A 260 21.77 -4.64 -9.40
CA GLU A 260 21.73 -5.25 -8.07
C GLU A 260 20.87 -4.40 -7.13
N LEU A 261 19.97 -5.04 -6.36
CA LEU A 261 19.20 -4.37 -5.33
C LEU A 261 20.04 -4.22 -4.05
N THR A 262 20.66 -3.05 -3.87
CA THR A 262 21.43 -2.73 -2.66
C THR A 262 20.58 -1.99 -1.62
N ASP A 263 21.04 -2.01 -0.37
CA ASP A 263 20.51 -1.18 0.73
C ASP A 263 19.02 -1.34 1.05
N MET A 264 18.40 -2.42 0.57
CA MET A 264 17.06 -2.86 0.97
C MET A 264 17.17 -4.27 1.54
N LYS A 265 16.46 -4.53 2.65
CA LYS A 265 16.26 -5.89 3.16
C LYS A 265 14.78 -6.25 3.09
N ARG A 266 14.54 -7.53 2.90
CA ARG A 266 13.20 -8.11 2.88
C ARG A 266 12.71 -8.43 4.29
#